data_AF-A0A9D4Y6I6-F1
#
_entry.id   AF-A0A9D4Y6I6-F1
#
_cell.length_a   1.000
_cell.length_b   1.000
_cell.length_c   1.000
_cell.angle_alpha   90.00
_cell.angle_beta   90.00
_cell.angle_gamma   90.00
#
_symmetry.space_group_name_H-M   'P 1'
#
loop_
_entity.id
_entity.type
_entity.pdbx_description
1 polymer ?
#
loop_
_entity_poly.entity_id
_entity_poly.type
_entity_poly.pdbx_seq_one_letter_code
_entity_poly.pdbx_strand_id
1 'polypeptide(L)'
;RRYLLIGKVHVKLVEGFKKHHCNKKIVDARIFYHGYEAATGKIDEQADYKSPRDQDGHGTHTAATVAGSLVHGANLLGYAYGTARGMAPGARIAAYKVCWTGGCFSSDILSAVDTAVANG
;
A
#
# COMPACT_ATOMS: atom_id res chain seq x y z
N ARG A 1 -2.10 21.17 18.12
CA ARG A 1 -3.05 20.31 17.36
C ARG A 1 -2.24 19.50 16.34
N ARG A 2 -1.83 18.27 16.66
CA ARG A 2 -1.10 17.39 15.72
C ARG A 2 -1.90 16.09 15.57
N TYR A 3 -2.32 15.82 14.35
CA TYR A 3 -3.11 14.66 13.96
C TYR A 3 -2.28 13.36 14.04
N LEU A 4 -2.93 12.33 14.60
CA LEU A 4 -2.91 10.92 14.23
C LEU A 4 -1.62 10.36 13.58
N LEU A 5 -0.80 9.65 14.36
CA LEU A 5 0.32 8.84 13.87
C LEU A 5 0.03 7.34 14.07
N ILE A 6 -0.95 6.79 13.35
CA ILE A 6 -0.90 5.36 12.95
C ILE A 6 -0.03 5.20 11.68
N GLY A 7 0.87 6.17 11.42
CA GLY A 7 1.65 6.28 10.18
C GLY A 7 3.15 5.99 10.34
N LYS A 8 3.58 5.40 11.46
CA LYS A 8 4.91 4.81 11.56
C LYS A 8 4.77 3.30 11.46
N VAL A 9 4.50 2.82 10.26
CA VAL A 9 5.06 1.55 9.80
C VAL A 9 5.83 1.94 8.57
N HIS A 10 7.07 1.46 8.41
CA HIS A 10 7.95 1.80 7.28
C HIS A 10 7.44 1.17 5.96
N VAL A 11 6.17 1.38 5.64
CA VAL A 11 5.54 1.12 4.36
C VAL A 11 5.02 2.46 3.84
N LYS A 12 5.94 3.36 3.46
CA LYS A 12 5.58 4.63 2.85
C LYS A 12 5.80 4.54 1.34
N LEU A 13 4.69 4.45 0.60
CA LEU A 13 4.67 4.74 -0.82
C LEU A 13 4.35 6.25 -0.96
N VAL A 14 5.22 7.00 -1.63
CA VAL A 14 5.18 8.49 -1.70
C VAL A 14 4.54 8.99 -3.01
N GLU A 15 4.18 10.28 -3.05
CA GLU A 15 3.73 10.93 -4.30
C GLU A 15 4.80 10.83 -5.39
N GLY A 16 4.37 10.55 -6.62
CA GLY A 16 5.33 10.37 -7.71
C GLY A 16 6.24 9.15 -7.49
N PHE A 17 5.68 8.03 -7.01
CA PHE A 17 6.42 6.80 -6.76
C PHE A 17 7.17 6.30 -8.01
N LYS A 18 8.45 6.60 -8.07
CA LYS A 18 9.45 6.05 -9.00
C LYS A 18 10.15 4.81 -8.42
N LYS A 19 10.77 4.01 -9.29
CA LYS A 19 11.51 2.77 -8.94
C LYS A 19 12.56 2.96 -7.81
N HIS A 20 13.13 4.15 -7.66
CA HIS A 20 14.11 4.45 -6.60
C HIS A 20 13.49 4.64 -5.20
N HIS A 21 12.17 4.69 -5.07
CA HIS A 21 11.49 4.71 -3.77
C HIS A 21 11.32 3.31 -3.17
N CYS A 22 11.54 2.25 -3.97
CA CYS A 22 11.73 0.91 -3.42
C CYS A 22 12.99 0.87 -2.56
N ASN A 23 12.96 0.07 -1.50
CA ASN A 23 14.08 -0.14 -0.60
C ASN A 23 14.21 -1.64 -0.27
N LYS A 24 15.02 -2.00 0.74
CA LYS A 24 15.18 -3.41 1.13
C LYS A 24 13.91 -4.03 1.73
N LYS A 25 12.89 -3.22 2.06
CA LYS A 25 11.62 -3.65 2.66
C LYS A 25 10.51 -3.73 1.62
N ILE A 26 10.23 -2.64 0.91
CA ILE A 26 9.34 -2.63 -0.26
C ILE A 26 10.21 -2.79 -1.50
N VAL A 27 10.17 -3.98 -2.11
CA VAL A 27 11.07 -4.34 -3.22
C VAL A 27 10.46 -4.12 -4.59
N ASP A 28 9.13 -4.14 -4.70
CA ASP A 28 8.39 -3.85 -5.92
C ASP A 28 7.10 -3.09 -5.57
N ALA A 29 6.67 -2.21 -6.46
CA ALA A 29 5.35 -1.58 -6.35
C ALA A 29 4.80 -1.23 -7.73
N ARG A 30 3.56 -1.65 -8.01
CA ARG A 30 2.90 -1.44 -9.31
C ARG A 30 1.42 -1.09 -9.12
N ILE A 31 0.83 -0.57 -10.19
CA ILE A 31 -0.61 -0.26 -10.28
C ILE A 31 -1.24 -1.05 -11.42
N PHE A 32 -2.51 -1.40 -11.23
CA PHE A 32 -3.37 -1.99 -12.24
C PHE A 32 -4.69 -1.21 -12.23
N TYR A 33 -5.04 -0.63 -13.37
CA TYR A 33 -6.17 0.29 -13.50
C TYR A 33 -6.88 0.19 -14.84
N HIS A 34 -6.49 -0.75 -15.70
CA HIS A 34 -7.07 -0.83 -17.04
C HIS A 34 -8.53 -1.28 -16.99
N GLY A 35 -8.86 -2.20 -16.08
CA GLY A 35 -10.24 -2.58 -15.81
C GLY A 35 -11.07 -1.42 -15.27
N TYR A 36 -10.51 -0.70 -14.30
CA TYR A 36 -11.10 0.52 -13.76
C TYR A 36 -11.38 1.56 -14.85
N GLU A 37 -10.36 1.97 -15.61
CA GLU A 37 -10.52 3.02 -16.62
C GLU A 37 -11.47 2.62 -17.76
N ALA A 38 -11.53 1.32 -18.10
CA ALA A 38 -12.50 0.81 -19.07
C ALA A 38 -13.95 0.88 -18.56
N ALA A 39 -14.18 0.71 -17.27
CA ALA A 39 -15.52 0.67 -16.68
C ALA A 39 -16.03 2.04 -16.21
N THR A 40 -15.15 2.87 -15.64
CA THR A 40 -15.53 4.12 -14.95
C THR A 40 -14.91 5.37 -15.56
N GLY A 41 -14.06 5.23 -16.58
CA GLY A 41 -13.29 6.32 -17.14
C GLY A 41 -12.02 6.63 -16.33
N LYS A 42 -11.32 7.70 -16.71
CA LYS A 42 -10.01 8.06 -16.15
C LYS A 42 -10.05 8.22 -14.63
N ILE A 43 -8.96 7.82 -13.99
CA ILE A 43 -8.76 8.07 -12.56
C ILE A 43 -8.77 9.59 -12.31
N ASP A 44 -9.59 10.03 -11.36
CA ASP A 44 -9.56 11.39 -10.86
C ASP A 44 -8.35 11.59 -9.94
N GLU A 45 -7.31 12.24 -10.46
CA GLU A 45 -6.06 12.47 -9.75
C GLU A 45 -6.18 13.48 -8.57
N GLN A 46 -7.35 14.12 -8.40
CA GLN A 46 -7.65 14.91 -7.20
C GLN A 46 -8.13 14.04 -6.04
N ALA A 47 -8.79 12.92 -6.36
CA ALA A 47 -9.37 12.01 -5.37
C ALA A 47 -8.45 10.82 -5.07
N ASP A 48 -7.58 10.44 -6.00
CA ASP A 48 -6.65 9.31 -5.85
C ASP A 48 -5.32 9.58 -6.56
N TYR A 49 -4.29 8.79 -6.27
CA TYR A 49 -3.01 8.86 -6.94
C TYR A 49 -2.90 7.75 -7.98
N LYS A 50 -2.73 8.11 -9.26
CA LYS A 50 -2.34 7.19 -10.34
C LYS A 50 -0.88 6.73 -10.21
N SER A 51 -0.58 6.14 -9.07
CA SER A 51 0.72 5.61 -8.65
C SER A 51 0.50 4.51 -7.60
N PRO A 52 1.52 3.69 -7.29
CA PRO A 52 1.39 2.68 -6.25
C PRO A 52 1.07 3.21 -4.85
N ARG A 53 1.09 4.54 -4.64
CA ARG A 53 0.73 5.17 -3.37
C ARG A 53 -0.69 4.80 -2.94
N ASP A 54 -0.77 4.35 -1.70
CA ASP A 54 -2.02 4.10 -1.00
C ASP A 54 -2.62 5.43 -0.51
N GLN A 55 -3.86 5.69 -0.91
CA GLN A 55 -4.65 6.86 -0.51
C GLN A 55 -5.70 6.51 0.56
N ASP A 56 -6.14 5.26 0.60
CA ASP A 56 -7.20 4.78 1.50
C ASP A 56 -6.64 4.36 2.87
N GLY A 57 -5.48 3.71 2.87
CA GLY A 57 -4.82 3.19 4.07
C GLY A 57 -5.04 1.71 4.32
N HIS A 58 -6.04 1.07 3.71
CA HIS A 58 -6.28 -0.37 3.83
C HIS A 58 -5.07 -1.20 3.41
N GLY A 59 -4.42 -0.84 2.29
CA GLY A 59 -3.22 -1.52 1.79
C GLY A 59 -2.04 -1.39 2.76
N THR A 60 -1.80 -0.19 3.27
CA THR A 60 -0.72 0.11 4.22
C THR A 60 -0.95 -0.61 5.55
N HIS A 61 -2.18 -0.59 6.07
CA HIS A 61 -2.54 -1.30 7.30
C HIS A 61 -2.34 -2.81 7.14
N THR A 62 -2.83 -3.40 6.05
CA THR A 62 -2.68 -4.84 5.78
C THR A 62 -1.21 -5.24 5.62
N ALA A 63 -0.45 -4.48 4.83
CA ALA A 63 0.98 -4.74 4.64
C ALA A 63 1.77 -4.61 5.95
N ALA A 64 1.39 -3.66 6.81
CA ALA A 64 1.96 -3.51 8.14
C ALA A 64 1.65 -4.69 9.08
N THR A 65 0.42 -5.22 9.05
CA THR A 65 0.06 -6.40 9.85
C THR A 65 0.82 -7.63 9.39
N VAL A 66 1.00 -7.82 8.08
CA VAL A 66 1.71 -8.99 7.53
C VAL A 66 3.20 -8.88 7.80
N ALA A 67 3.82 -7.76 7.43
CA ALA A 67 5.27 -7.64 7.40
C ALA A 67 5.79 -6.27 7.87
N GLY A 68 5.08 -5.53 8.73
CA GLY A 68 5.59 -4.27 9.28
C GLY A 68 6.93 -4.43 10.02
N SER A 69 7.86 -3.51 9.80
CA SER A 69 9.08 -3.39 10.63
C SER A 69 8.71 -2.97 12.06
N LEU A 70 9.60 -3.22 13.01
CA LEU A 70 9.38 -2.85 14.41
C LEU A 70 9.26 -1.33 14.54
N VAL A 71 8.20 -0.87 15.21
CA VAL A 71 8.00 0.54 15.56
C VAL A 71 7.64 0.67 17.03
N HIS A 72 8.56 1.23 17.79
CA HIS A 72 8.38 1.52 19.21
C HIS A 72 7.46 2.73 19.44
N GLY A 73 6.66 2.65 20.50
CA GLY A 73 5.73 3.71 20.90
C GLY A 73 4.55 3.88 19.94
N ALA A 74 4.25 2.87 19.12
CA ALA A 74 3.07 2.87 18.27
C ALA A 74 1.81 2.89 19.15
N ASN A 75 0.86 3.74 18.80
CA ASN A 75 -0.42 3.89 19.50
C ASN A 75 -1.44 4.61 18.60
N LEU A 76 -2.72 4.42 18.91
CA LEU A 76 -3.83 5.17 18.31
C LEU A 76 -4.45 6.07 19.39
N LEU A 77 -4.10 7.36 19.39
CA LEU A 77 -4.57 8.33 20.40
C LEU A 77 -4.35 7.84 21.84
N GLY A 78 -3.22 7.16 22.09
CA GLY A 78 -2.88 6.56 23.39
C GLY A 78 -3.36 5.12 23.59
N TYR A 79 -4.29 4.61 22.79
CA TYR A 79 -4.73 3.21 22.85
C TYR A 79 -3.73 2.26 22.18
N ALA A 80 -3.69 1.02 22.68
CA ALA A 80 -2.82 -0.06 22.21
C ALA A 80 -1.33 0.35 22.16
N TYR A 81 -0.88 1.10 23.18
CA TYR A 81 0.50 1.56 23.27
C TYR A 81 1.48 0.38 23.38
N GLY A 82 2.45 0.32 22.47
CA GLY A 82 3.47 -0.73 22.50
C GLY A 82 4.43 -0.66 21.31
N THR A 83 5.01 -1.82 20.97
CA THR A 83 5.82 -1.96 19.76
C THR A 83 5.00 -2.65 18.69
N ALA A 84 4.63 -1.92 17.63
CA ALA A 84 3.97 -2.51 16.47
C ALA A 84 4.99 -3.27 15.62
N ARG A 85 4.60 -4.43 15.11
CA ARG A 85 5.36 -5.23 14.14
C ARG A 85 4.41 -6.10 13.34
N GLY A 86 4.83 -6.48 12.13
CA GLY A 86 4.11 -7.49 11.36
C GLY A 86 4.33 -8.90 11.90
N MET A 87 3.53 -9.83 11.39
CA MET A 87 3.70 -11.27 11.64
C MET A 87 5.08 -11.77 11.20
N ALA A 88 5.59 -11.27 10.06
CA ALA A 88 6.92 -11.58 9.53
C ALA A 88 7.74 -10.29 9.29
N PRO A 89 8.34 -9.67 10.31
CA PRO A 89 9.04 -8.39 10.18
C PRO A 89 10.23 -8.41 9.21
N GLY A 90 10.85 -9.57 9.00
CA GLY A 90 11.96 -9.77 8.06
C GLY A 90 11.53 -9.99 6.60
N ALA A 91 10.24 -10.21 6.32
CA ALA A 91 9.77 -10.46 4.97
C ALA A 91 9.86 -9.20 4.09
N ARG A 92 9.96 -9.39 2.77
CA ARG A 92 9.91 -8.30 1.79
C ARG A 92 8.47 -8.12 1.32
N ILE A 93 8.13 -6.90 0.88
CA ILE A 93 6.79 -6.53 0.41
C ILE A 93 6.89 -6.15 -1.06
N ALA A 94 6.06 -6.78 -1.90
CA ALA A 94 5.71 -6.29 -3.22
C ALA A 94 4.27 -5.78 -3.17
N ALA A 95 4.04 -4.52 -3.54
CA ALA A 95 2.74 -3.87 -3.40
C ALA A 95 2.07 -3.68 -4.77
N TYR A 96 0.90 -4.30 -4.96
CA TYR A 96 0.12 -4.20 -6.19
C TYR A 96 -1.22 -3.52 -5.89
N LYS A 97 -1.34 -2.25 -6.29
CA LYS A 97 -2.56 -1.46 -6.11
C LYS A 97 -3.54 -1.75 -7.26
N VAL A 98 -4.71 -2.26 -6.91
CA VAL A 98 -5.79 -2.66 -7.84
C VAL A 98 -7.13 -2.01 -7.49
N CYS A 99 -7.17 -1.30 -6.36
CA CYS A 99 -8.34 -0.62 -5.84
C CYS A 99 -8.16 0.88 -6.01
N TRP A 100 -9.25 1.51 -6.42
CA TRP A 100 -9.36 2.95 -6.67
C TRP A 100 -10.63 3.45 -5.98
N THR A 101 -10.88 4.77 -5.98
CA THR A 101 -12.07 5.36 -5.33
C THR A 101 -13.40 4.73 -5.79
N GLY A 102 -13.52 4.31 -7.06
CA GLY A 102 -14.70 3.62 -7.58
C GLY A 102 -14.74 2.10 -7.35
N GLY A 103 -13.78 1.54 -6.60
CA GLY A 103 -13.70 0.12 -6.26
C GLY A 103 -12.52 -0.62 -6.92
N CYS A 104 -12.56 -1.94 -6.81
CA CYS A 104 -11.54 -2.84 -7.36
C CYS A 104 -12.18 -3.75 -8.42
N PHE A 105 -11.60 -3.77 -9.61
CA PHE A 105 -12.14 -4.56 -10.72
C PHE A 105 -11.44 -5.91 -10.81
N SER A 106 -12.21 -6.99 -11.01
CA SER A 106 -11.67 -8.35 -11.07
C SER A 106 -10.58 -8.53 -12.12
N SER A 107 -10.66 -7.82 -13.24
CA SER A 107 -9.62 -7.84 -14.29
C SER A 107 -8.29 -7.24 -13.82
N ASP A 108 -8.32 -6.16 -13.03
CA ASP A 108 -7.12 -5.56 -12.46
C ASP A 108 -6.55 -6.44 -11.35
N ILE A 109 -7.42 -7.08 -10.55
CA ILE A 109 -7.02 -8.07 -9.54
C ILE A 109 -6.32 -9.26 -10.20
N LEU A 110 -6.90 -9.85 -11.24
CA LEU A 110 -6.29 -10.98 -11.96
C LEU A 110 -4.95 -10.60 -12.58
N SER A 111 -4.86 -9.42 -13.22
CA SER A 111 -3.60 -8.93 -13.78
C SER A 111 -2.51 -8.74 -12.72
N ALA A 112 -2.90 -8.30 -11.52
CA ALA A 112 -1.97 -8.16 -10.40
C ALA A 112 -1.52 -9.52 -9.85
N VAL A 113 -2.43 -10.50 -9.75
CA VAL A 113 -2.09 -11.87 -9.32
C VAL A 113 -1.14 -12.53 -10.32
N ASP A 114 -1.42 -12.44 -11.62
CA ASP A 114 -0.56 -13.00 -12.67
C ASP A 114 0.84 -12.37 -12.61
N THR A 115 0.90 -11.05 -12.41
CA THR A 115 2.18 -10.34 -12.25
C THR A 115 2.90 -10.76 -10.97
N ALA A 116 2.18 -10.97 -9.86
CA ALA A 116 2.76 -11.43 -8.60
C ALA A 116 3.40 -12.82 -8.77
N VAL A 117 2.67 -13.76 -9.37
CA VAL A 117 3.16 -15.12 -9.64
C VAL A 117 4.40 -15.09 -10.55
N ALA A 118 4.40 -14.24 -11.58
CA ALA A 118 5.54 -14.11 -12.48
C ALA A 118 6.80 -13.51 -11.83
N ASN A 119 6.65 -12.72 -10.77
CA ASN A 119 7.78 -12.07 -10.09
C ASN A 119 8.36 -12.88 -8.91
N GLY A 120 7.63 -13.88 -8.40
CA GLY A 120 8.04 -14.75 -7.29
C GLY A 120 7.96 -14.12 -5.90
#